data_AF-A0AAE0XXF0-F1
#
_entry.id   AF-A0AAE0XXF0-F1
#
_cell.length_a   1.000
_cell.length_b   1.000
_cell.length_c   1.000
_cell.angle_alpha   90.00
_cell.angle_beta   90.00
_cell.angle_gamma   90.00
#
_symmetry.space_group_name_H-M   'P 1'
#
loop_
_entity.id
_entity.type
_entity.pdbx_description
1 polymer ?
#
loop_
_entity_poly.entity_id
_entity_poly.type
_entity_poly.pdbx_seq_one_letter_code
_entity_poly.pdbx_strand_id
1 'polypeptide(L)'
;MLERLDVLMAWCRLKFKPKKPRSLSVRKGKIDATTTFTVANQQIPTVSQEPVKSLGRWYDSSMKNTKRGLEAVKLATEGLCQPSTDVAFRVS
;
A
#
# COMPACT_ATOMS: atom_id res chain seq x y z
N MET A 1 -18.87 -2.27 -6.42
CA MET A 1 -18.51 -1.16 -7.33
C MET A 1 -17.07 -1.25 -7.87
N LEU A 2 -16.62 -2.44 -8.34
CA LEU A 2 -15.38 -2.58 -9.13
C LEU A 2 -15.54 -3.53 -10.33
N GLU A 3 -16.74 -4.03 -10.60
CA GLU A 3 -17.02 -5.02 -11.66
C GLU A 3 -16.61 -4.52 -13.04
N ARG A 4 -16.91 -3.26 -13.37
CA ARG A 4 -16.49 -2.64 -14.64
C ARG A 4 -14.96 -2.62 -14.80
N LEU A 5 -14.23 -2.45 -13.71
CA LEU A 5 -12.78 -2.44 -13.71
C LEU A 5 -12.22 -3.83 -14.03
N ASP A 6 -12.86 -4.88 -13.53
CA ASP A 6 -12.48 -6.28 -13.81
C ASP A 6 -12.65 -6.62 -15.29
N VAL A 7 -13.73 -6.15 -15.92
CA VAL A 7 -13.97 -6.30 -17.37
C VAL A 7 -12.88 -5.60 -18.19
N LEU A 8 -12.53 -4.36 -17.84
CA LEU A 8 -11.47 -3.60 -18.53
C LEU A 8 -10.10 -4.28 -18.37
N MET A 9 -9.80 -4.80 -17.18
CA MET A 9 -8.56 -5.55 -16.95
C MET A 9 -8.50 -6.81 -17.81
N ALA A 10 -9.62 -7.53 -17.96
CA ALA A 10 -9.70 -8.70 -18.82
C ALA A 10 -9.44 -8.36 -20.30
N TRP A 11 -9.95 -7.23 -20.81
CA TRP A 11 -9.66 -6.75 -22.17
C TRP A 11 -8.16 -6.52 -22.39
N CYS A 12 -7.47 -5.99 -21.39
CA CYS A 12 -6.02 -5.81 -21.40
C CYS A 12 -5.23 -7.10 -21.12
N ARG A 13 -5.89 -8.26 -21.02
CA ARG A 13 -5.30 -9.55 -20.60
C ARG A 13 -4.62 -9.50 -19.22
N LEU A 14 -5.07 -8.60 -18.35
CA LEU A 14 -4.62 -8.46 -16.98
C LEU A 14 -5.63 -9.08 -16.01
N LYS A 15 -5.13 -9.49 -14.83
CA LYS A 15 -5.97 -10.03 -13.77
C LYS A 15 -5.72 -9.28 -12.47
N PHE A 16 -6.79 -8.82 -11.83
CA PHE A 16 -6.69 -8.21 -10.53
C PHE A 16 -6.37 -9.26 -9.46
N LYS A 17 -5.49 -8.93 -8.52
CA LYS A 17 -5.17 -9.78 -7.35
C LYS A 17 -5.79 -9.11 -6.12
N PRO A 18 -7.01 -9.50 -5.68
CA PRO A 18 -7.78 -8.78 -4.65
C PRO A 18 -7.03 -8.65 -3.31
N LYS A 19 -6.18 -9.65 -3.00
CA LYS A 19 -5.32 -9.65 -1.80
C LYS A 19 -4.06 -8.78 -1.92
N LYS A 20 -3.78 -8.11 -3.04
CA LYS A 20 -2.54 -7.30 -3.24
C LYS A 20 -2.70 -5.79 -2.97
N PRO A 21 -3.80 -5.11 -3.30
CA PRO A 21 -4.03 -3.75 -2.84
C PRO A 21 -4.62 -3.71 -1.42
N ARG A 22 -4.61 -2.53 -0.80
CA ARG A 22 -5.45 -2.25 0.38
C ARG A 22 -6.32 -1.04 0.15
N SER A 23 -7.61 -1.17 0.47
CA SER A 23 -8.58 -0.10 0.26
C SER A 23 -8.61 0.88 1.43
N LEU A 24 -8.88 2.14 1.11
CA LEU A 24 -9.17 3.19 2.07
C LEU A 24 -10.30 4.06 1.51
N SER A 25 -11.36 4.25 2.28
CA SER A 25 -12.46 5.16 1.93
C SER A 25 -12.40 6.40 2.82
N VAL A 26 -12.64 7.57 2.22
CA VAL A 26 -12.66 8.84 2.94
C VAL A 26 -14.00 9.52 2.66
N ARG A 27 -14.75 9.86 3.71
CA ARG A 27 -15.99 10.62 3.63
C ARG A 27 -15.92 11.80 4.59
N LYS A 28 -16.18 13.01 4.08
CA LYS A 28 -16.16 14.27 4.87
C LYS A 28 -14.86 14.44 5.69
N GLY A 29 -13.71 14.14 5.07
CA GLY A 29 -12.39 14.27 5.70
C GLY A 29 -12.07 13.22 6.77
N LYS A 30 -12.94 12.23 6.99
CA LYS A 30 -12.72 11.12 7.93
C LYS A 30 -12.60 9.81 7.18
N ILE A 31 -11.82 8.90 7.73
CA ILE A 31 -11.73 7.53 7.25
C ILE A 31 -13.09 6.88 7.46
N ASP A 32 -13.66 6.33 6.40
CA ASP A 32 -14.89 5.58 6.44
C ASP A 32 -14.58 4.09 6.48
N ALA A 33 -14.67 3.50 7.66
CA ALA A 33 -14.42 2.07 7.87
C ALA A 33 -15.57 1.17 7.38
N THR A 34 -16.72 1.73 7.01
CA THR A 34 -17.90 0.95 6.62
C THR A 34 -17.90 0.58 5.14
N THR A 35 -17.24 1.37 4.29
CA THR A 35 -17.14 1.10 2.87
C THR A 35 -16.09 0.02 2.60
N THR A 36 -16.52 -1.10 2.04
CA THR A 36 -15.65 -2.19 1.57
C THR A 36 -15.71 -2.29 0.05
N PHE A 37 -14.65 -2.85 -0.54
CA PHE A 37 -14.54 -3.03 -1.98
C PHE A 37 -14.35 -4.50 -2.31
N THR A 38 -15.05 -4.98 -3.33
CA THR A 38 -15.00 -6.37 -3.80
C THR A 38 -14.71 -6.38 -5.29
N VAL A 39 -13.81 -7.28 -5.72
CA VAL A 39 -13.49 -7.53 -7.13
C VAL A 39 -13.25 -9.03 -7.31
N ALA A 40 -13.66 -9.60 -8.46
CA ALA A 40 -13.66 -11.04 -8.67
C ALA A 40 -14.25 -11.86 -7.49
N ASN A 41 -15.37 -11.40 -6.92
CA ASN A 41 -16.04 -11.98 -5.75
C ASN A 41 -15.17 -12.10 -4.47
N GLN A 42 -14.06 -11.36 -4.39
CA GLN A 42 -13.20 -11.31 -3.21
C GLN A 42 -13.13 -9.89 -2.66
N GLN A 43 -13.28 -9.77 -1.34
CA GLN A 43 -13.12 -8.50 -0.65
C GLN A 43 -11.65 -8.09 -0.63
N ILE A 44 -11.39 -6.83 -0.94
CA ILE A 44 -10.07 -6.20 -0.81
C ILE A 44 -9.87 -5.85 0.67
N PRO A 45 -8.74 -6.26 1.29
CA PRO A 45 -8.46 -5.89 2.67
C PRO A 45 -8.31 -4.38 2.82
N THR A 46 -8.74 -3.83 3.96
CA THR A 46 -8.56 -2.40 4.24
C THR A 46 -7.15 -2.11 4.74
N VAL A 47 -6.67 -0.87 4.58
CA VAL A 47 -5.38 -0.44 5.14
C VAL A 47 -5.37 -0.54 6.68
N SER A 48 -6.54 -0.36 7.33
CA SER A 48 -6.67 -0.54 8.78
C SER A 48 -6.48 -1.99 9.23
N GLN A 49 -6.92 -2.96 8.41
CA GLN A 49 -6.80 -4.40 8.71
C GLN A 49 -5.40 -4.91 8.39
N GLU A 50 -4.86 -4.51 7.23
CA GLU A 50 -3.56 -4.95 6.75
C GLU A 50 -2.73 -3.74 6.28
N PRO A 51 -2.01 -3.06 7.18
CA PRO A 51 -1.13 -1.96 6.82
C PRO A 51 -0.10 -2.37 5.77
N VAL A 52 0.29 -1.44 4.90
CA VAL A 52 1.23 -1.70 3.80
C VAL A 52 2.58 -1.07 4.09
N LYS A 53 3.68 -1.81 3.90
CA LYS A 53 5.02 -1.24 3.82
C LYS A 53 5.39 -0.97 2.36
N SER A 54 5.81 0.25 2.05
CA SER A 54 6.33 0.63 0.73
C SER A 54 7.47 1.62 0.89
N LEU A 55 8.56 1.43 0.14
CA LEU A 55 9.75 2.28 0.16
C LEU A 55 10.30 2.50 1.59
N GLY A 56 10.37 1.45 2.39
CA GLY A 56 10.84 1.52 3.78
C GLY A 56 9.82 2.06 4.79
N ARG A 57 8.66 2.54 4.34
CA ARG A 57 7.67 3.24 5.16
C ARG A 57 6.39 2.43 5.35
N TRP A 58 5.84 2.45 6.56
CA TRP A 58 4.52 1.90 6.86
C TRP A 58 3.42 2.91 6.56
N TYR A 59 2.35 2.43 5.92
CA TYR A 59 1.14 3.17 5.62
C TYR A 59 -0.01 2.50 6.37
N ASP A 60 -0.53 3.22 7.36
CA ASP A 60 -1.69 2.83 8.15
C ASP A 60 -2.91 3.70 7.80
N SER A 61 -4.04 3.41 8.45
CA SER A 61 -5.29 4.13 8.21
C SER A 61 -5.20 5.62 8.53
N SER A 62 -4.31 6.04 9.44
CA SER A 62 -4.23 7.42 9.89
C SER A 62 -3.81 8.36 8.76
N MET A 63 -3.05 7.87 7.77
CA MET A 63 -2.50 8.65 6.67
C MET A 63 -1.78 9.95 7.08
N LYS A 64 -1.42 10.09 8.36
CA LYS A 64 -0.84 11.33 8.88
C LYS A 64 0.57 11.50 8.34
N ASN A 65 0.90 12.74 8.03
CA ASN A 65 2.22 13.14 7.53
C ASN A 65 3.11 13.79 8.58
N THR A 66 2.59 14.02 9.78
CA THR A 66 3.25 14.88 10.78
C THR A 66 4.62 14.37 11.20
N LYS A 67 4.88 13.05 11.13
CA LYS A 67 6.16 12.45 11.51
C LYS A 67 7.13 12.26 10.34
N ARG A 68 6.79 12.67 9.12
CA ARG A 68 7.61 12.40 7.91
C ARG A 68 9.01 12.98 7.96
N GLY A 69 9.16 14.21 8.47
CA GLY A 69 10.47 14.84 8.58
C GLY A 69 11.40 14.00 9.47
N LEU A 70 10.89 13.55 10.61
CA LEU A 70 11.63 12.71 11.55
C LEU A 70 11.93 11.32 10.98
N GLU A 71 10.96 10.70 10.30
CA GLU A 71 11.14 9.40 9.62
C GLU A 71 12.20 9.48 8.52
N ALA A 72 12.21 10.56 7.72
CA ALA A 72 13.19 10.76 6.66
C ALA A 72 14.61 10.92 7.21
N VAL A 73 14.78 11.72 8.28
CA VAL A 73 16.08 11.86 8.96
C VAL A 73 16.54 10.52 9.51
N LYS A 74 15.65 9.77 10.18
CA LYS A 74 15.98 8.45 10.74
C LYS A 74 16.44 7.47 9.65
N LEU A 75 15.72 7.38 8.53
CA LEU A 75 16.09 6.54 7.40
C LEU A 75 17.43 6.97 6.78
N ALA A 76 17.68 8.27 6.65
CA ALA A 76 18.97 8.78 6.16
C ALA A 76 20.12 8.44 7.11
N THR A 77 19.93 8.61 8.42
CA THR A 77 20.92 8.25 9.44
C THR A 77 21.17 6.75 9.48
N GLU A 78 20.12 5.93 9.39
CA GLU A 78 20.26 4.46 9.34
C GLU A 78 21.03 4.03 8.10
N GLY A 79 20.75 4.63 6.93
CA GLY A 79 21.50 4.38 5.71
C GLY A 79 22.98 4.78 5.79
N LEU A 80 23.31 5.87 6.50
CA LEU A 80 24.70 6.28 6.76
C LEU A 80 25.41 5.39 7.78
N CYS A 81 24.69 4.89 8.79
CA CYS A 81 25.24 4.05 9.85
C CYS A 81 25.38 2.57 9.45
N GLN A 82 24.77 2.13 8.35
CA GLN A 82 25.00 0.79 7.83
C GLN A 82 26.31 0.78 7.03
N PRO A 83 27.29 -0.08 7.36
CA PRO A 83 28.47 -0.26 6.53
C PRO A 83 28.02 -0.69 5.13
N SER A 84 28.71 -0.19 4.09
CA SER A 84 28.42 -0.53 2.69
C SER A 84 28.61 -2.04 2.48
N THR A 85 27.58 -2.82 2.74
CA THR A 85 27.51 -4.18 2.25
C THR A 85 27.14 -4.04 0.78
N ASP A 86 28.12 -4.37 -0.06
CA ASP A 86 27.98 -4.43 -1.50
C ASP A 86 26.83 -5.38 -1.82
N VAL A 87 25.63 -4.82 -2.08
CA VAL A 87 24.45 -5.60 -2.43
C VAL A 87 24.64 -6.06 -3.86
N ALA A 88 25.35 -7.18 -4.02
CA ALA A 88 25.37 -7.93 -5.25
C ALA A 88 23.94 -8.32 -5.61
N PHE A 89 23.36 -7.58 -6.55
CA PHE A 89 22.09 -7.90 -7.18
C PHE A 89 22.28 -9.16 -8.04
N ARG A 90 22.26 -10.34 -7.41
CA ARG A 90 22.15 -11.61 -8.14
C ARG A 90 20.73 -11.72 -8.66
N VAL A 91 20.59 -11.46 -9.96
CA VAL A 91 19.45 -11.93 -10.75
C VAL A 91 19.52 -13.45 -10.74
N SER A 92 18.45 -14.11 -10.27
CA SER A 92 18.19 -15.55 -10.42
C SER A 92 16.89 -15.72 -11.19
#